data_AF-A0A7M2X2F3-F1
#
_entry.id   AF-A0A7M2X2F3-F1
#
_cell.length_a   1.000
_cell.length_b   1.000
_cell.length_c   1.000
_cell.angle_alpha   90.00
_cell.angle_beta   90.00
_cell.angle_gamma   90.00
#
_symmetry.space_group_name_H-M   'P 1'
#
loop_
_entity.id
_entity.type
_entity.pdbx_description
1 polymer ?
#
loop_
_entity_poly.entity_id
_entity_poly.type
_entity_poly.pdbx_seq_one_letter_code
_entity_poly.pdbx_strand_id
1 'polypeptide(L)'
;MLKNLLKKCAVAAVATFGLLAGNVQAQETVKVGVLHSLSGTMAISETSLRDVVLMAVEEINTAGGIKVGGKSYMVQPVVVDPASNWPLFAEKAKQLIVQDKVAVTFGCWTSVSRKSALPVFEGKYTKEENPYGGGLLFYPVQYEGEEQSHNVFYTGASPNQQLIPAAEYMMSADGGSKKKFYLLGTDYVFPRTANKVLKAFLLKKGVPESSIMEEYTPFGHSDYQTIVGKVKAFAKDGDACVLSTINGDSNVPFYKEFANQGLTADKCPIMAFSVAEDELRSMEVEKLVGHLAAWNYYQSIDTPENKKFVENFKAYCKKMKLPGGADRVTDDPIEAAYFGVYVWKMAVEKAGTFDIEKVIPAVLGMEFDAPGGKKKMDVLNHHTYKPVLIGSIRADGQFDIINPGAPLVKPDSFSSYLHSAEDLKKLTGAK
;
A
#
# COMPACT_ATOMS: atom_id res chain seq x y z
N MET A 1 75.58 62.46 23.47
CA MET A 1 74.40 63.19 22.99
C MET A 1 73.45 62.19 22.38
N LEU A 2 72.17 62.19 22.82
CA LEU A 2 71.00 61.40 22.36
C LEU A 2 71.20 59.87 22.31
N LYS A 3 70.73 59.00 23.22
CA LYS A 3 69.50 58.92 24.04
C LYS A 3 68.19 59.17 23.28
N ASN A 4 67.38 58.12 23.27
CA ASN A 4 65.91 58.11 23.21
C ASN A 4 65.27 58.60 21.91
N LEU A 5 64.78 57.67 21.11
CA LEU A 5 63.39 57.59 20.63
C LEU A 5 63.25 56.21 19.95
N LEU A 6 62.06 55.61 19.95
CA LEU A 6 61.73 54.29 19.37
C LEU A 6 61.84 53.04 20.27
N LYS A 7 61.91 53.23 21.60
CA LYS A 7 61.10 52.39 22.51
C LYS A 7 59.74 53.07 22.64
N LYS A 8 58.72 52.58 21.90
CA LYS A 8 57.26 52.64 22.19
C LYS A 8 56.49 52.45 20.89
N CYS A 9 56.13 51.19 20.60
CA CYS A 9 54.89 50.82 19.91
C CYS A 9 54.74 49.29 20.01
N ALA A 10 54.58 48.82 21.25
CA ALA A 10 53.91 47.56 21.50
C ALA A 10 52.44 47.90 21.75
N VAL A 11 51.58 47.76 20.73
CA VAL A 11 50.14 47.58 20.90
C VAL A 11 49.66 46.62 19.81
N ALA A 12 49.47 45.38 20.25
CA ALA A 12 48.45 44.42 19.85
C ALA A 12 47.90 44.50 18.40
N ALA A 13 48.32 43.55 17.57
CA ALA A 13 47.48 42.99 16.52
C ALA A 13 47.71 41.47 16.43
N VAL A 14 47.46 40.78 17.56
CA VAL A 14 47.04 39.37 17.48
C VAL A 14 45.59 39.43 17.02
N ALA A 15 45.39 39.43 15.71
CA ALA A 15 44.05 39.34 15.14
C ALA A 15 43.48 37.97 15.53
N THR A 16 42.48 38.04 16.39
CA THR A 16 41.63 36.97 16.88
C THR A 16 41.06 36.18 15.70
N PHE A 17 41.72 35.08 15.30
CA PHE A 17 41.04 33.97 14.62
C PHE A 17 40.23 33.19 15.66
N GLY A 18 39.30 33.91 16.31
CA GLY A 18 38.36 33.36 17.26
C GLY A 18 37.15 32.83 16.52
N LEU A 19 37.06 31.49 16.46
CA LEU A 19 35.81 30.73 16.57
C LEU A 19 34.59 31.30 15.82
N LEU A 20 34.59 31.13 14.49
CA LEU A 20 33.36 30.72 13.81
C LEU A 20 33.49 29.24 13.41
N ALA A 21 33.90 28.41 14.37
CA ALA A 21 33.43 27.04 14.37
C ALA A 21 31.95 27.11 14.74
N GLY A 22 31.11 27.42 13.75
CA GLY A 22 29.69 27.13 13.88
C GLY A 22 29.61 25.67 14.31
N ASN A 23 28.94 25.40 15.42
CA ASN A 23 28.61 24.04 15.80
C ASN A 23 27.84 23.44 14.61
N VAL A 24 28.53 22.71 13.75
CA VAL A 24 27.91 21.76 12.84
C VAL A 24 27.38 20.69 13.77
N GLN A 25 26.19 20.93 14.35
CA GLN A 25 25.46 19.88 15.03
C GLN A 25 25.33 18.75 14.03
N ALA A 26 25.90 17.59 14.36
CA ALA A 26 25.66 16.38 13.60
C ALA A 26 24.15 16.28 13.39
N GLN A 27 23.74 16.24 12.12
CA GLN A 27 22.35 16.19 11.76
C GLN A 27 21.75 14.91 12.35
N GLU A 28 20.77 15.06 13.25
CA GLU A 28 20.18 13.90 13.92
C GLU A 28 19.44 13.06 12.87
N THR A 29 19.48 11.74 13.01
CA THR A 29 18.85 10.81 12.08
C THR A 29 17.89 9.88 12.79
N VAL A 30 16.78 9.54 12.13
CA VAL A 30 15.85 8.49 12.56
C VAL A 30 15.79 7.42 11.48
N LYS A 31 15.89 6.15 11.87
CA LYS A 31 15.83 5.03 10.93
C LYS A 31 14.39 4.58 10.72
N VAL A 32 14.04 4.26 9.48
CA VAL A 32 12.75 3.65 9.11
C VAL A 32 12.98 2.38 8.30
N GLY A 33 12.20 1.35 8.54
CA GLY A 33 12.29 0.08 7.82
C GLY A 33 11.49 0.12 6.52
N VAL A 34 12.03 -0.51 5.47
CA VAL A 34 11.33 -0.75 4.21
C VAL A 34 11.38 -2.25 3.92
N LEU A 35 10.24 -2.92 4.09
CA LEU A 35 10.11 -4.38 4.07
C LEU A 35 9.23 -4.83 2.91
N HIS A 36 9.82 -4.91 1.72
CA HIS A 36 9.12 -5.27 0.48
C HIS A 36 9.95 -6.28 -0.31
N SER A 37 9.30 -7.28 -0.92
CA SER A 37 9.97 -8.25 -1.80
C SER A 37 10.56 -7.55 -3.02
N LEU A 38 11.88 -7.62 -3.17
CA LEU A 38 12.61 -7.12 -4.35
C LEU A 38 13.00 -8.26 -5.30
N SER A 39 12.73 -9.50 -4.87
CA SER A 39 12.87 -10.73 -5.63
C SER A 39 11.74 -11.72 -5.33
N GLY A 40 11.60 -12.76 -6.16
CA GLY A 40 10.51 -13.73 -6.08
C GLY A 40 9.23 -13.29 -6.79
N THR A 41 8.14 -14.05 -6.61
CA THR A 41 6.88 -13.93 -7.35
C THR A 41 6.16 -12.59 -7.16
N MET A 42 6.42 -11.89 -6.06
CA MET A 42 5.80 -10.60 -5.74
C MET A 42 6.65 -9.38 -6.09
N ALA A 43 7.87 -9.57 -6.60
CA ALA A 43 8.78 -8.46 -6.92
C ALA A 43 8.20 -7.49 -7.97
N ILE A 44 7.34 -7.99 -8.87
CA ILE A 44 6.63 -7.19 -9.88
C ILE A 44 5.77 -6.09 -9.25
N SER A 45 5.15 -6.36 -8.09
CA SER A 45 4.28 -5.42 -7.38
C SER A 45 5.04 -4.65 -6.30
N GLU A 46 5.90 -5.33 -5.54
CA GLU A 46 6.49 -4.78 -4.31
C GLU A 46 7.66 -3.82 -4.54
N THR A 47 8.36 -3.91 -5.69
CA THR A 47 9.50 -3.03 -5.99
C THR A 47 9.07 -1.57 -6.08
N SER A 48 7.90 -1.29 -6.65
CA SER A 48 7.36 0.07 -6.79
C SER A 48 7.02 0.70 -5.44
N LEU A 49 6.61 -0.10 -4.45
CA LEU A 49 6.33 0.37 -3.10
C LEU A 49 7.62 0.76 -2.37
N ARG A 50 8.69 -0.03 -2.52
CA ARG A 50 10.02 0.37 -2.05
C ARG A 50 10.43 1.69 -2.68
N ASP A 51 10.30 1.82 -4.01
CA ASP A 51 10.74 3.01 -4.74
C ASP A 51 10.00 4.28 -4.29
N VAL A 52 8.67 4.22 -4.09
CA VAL A 52 7.87 5.38 -3.68
C VAL A 52 8.07 5.77 -2.22
N VAL A 53 8.33 4.80 -1.32
CA VAL A 53 8.71 5.08 0.08
C VAL A 53 10.04 5.81 0.12
N LEU A 54 11.02 5.38 -0.69
CA LEU A 54 12.31 6.07 -0.79
C LEU A 54 12.18 7.48 -1.40
N MET A 55 11.27 7.68 -2.36
CA MET A 55 10.95 9.01 -2.87
C MET A 55 10.38 9.92 -1.77
N ALA A 56 9.38 9.46 -1.01
CA ALA A 56 8.80 10.23 0.09
C ALA A 56 9.85 10.60 1.15
N VAL A 57 10.75 9.68 1.46
CA VAL A 57 11.90 9.94 2.36
C VAL A 57 12.81 11.03 1.81
N GLU A 58 13.14 11.01 0.51
CA GLU A 58 13.96 12.05 -0.11
C GLU A 58 13.25 13.42 -0.08
N GLU A 59 11.95 13.46 -0.37
CA GLU A 59 11.16 14.69 -0.31
C GLU A 59 11.14 15.27 1.10
N ILE A 60 10.93 14.44 2.13
CA ILE A 60 10.98 14.84 3.55
C ILE A 60 12.36 15.37 3.92
N ASN A 61 13.43 14.66 3.54
CA ASN A 61 14.80 15.09 3.85
C ASN A 61 15.17 16.40 3.15
N THR A 62 14.76 16.56 1.88
CA THR A 62 14.95 17.79 1.12
C THR A 62 14.20 18.97 1.76
N ALA A 63 13.03 18.71 2.35
CA ALA A 63 12.25 19.70 3.10
C ALA A 63 12.80 19.99 4.51
N GLY A 64 13.97 19.46 4.87
CA GLY A 64 14.61 19.71 6.16
C GLY A 64 14.26 18.69 7.24
N GLY A 65 13.82 17.49 6.89
CA GLY A 65 13.58 16.37 7.81
C GLY A 65 12.29 16.47 8.62
N ILE A 66 12.20 15.66 9.68
CA ILE A 66 11.04 15.58 10.58
C ILE A 66 11.31 16.38 11.84
N LYS A 67 10.36 17.21 12.26
CA LYS A 67 10.51 18.09 13.44
C LYS A 67 9.96 17.46 14.71
N VAL A 68 10.83 17.00 15.60
CA VAL A 68 10.46 16.34 16.87
C VAL A 68 11.17 17.03 18.03
N GLY A 69 10.42 17.47 19.04
CA GLY A 69 10.99 18.06 20.26
C GLY A 69 11.88 19.29 20.01
N GLY A 70 11.56 20.11 19.01
CA GLY A 70 12.36 21.30 18.64
C GLY A 70 13.62 21.00 17.82
N LYS A 71 13.86 19.74 17.45
CA LYS A 71 14.98 19.32 16.60
C LYS A 71 14.47 18.80 15.26
N SER A 72 15.35 18.81 14.26
CA SER A 72 15.10 18.17 12.97
C SER A 72 15.88 16.85 12.86
N TYR A 73 15.19 15.81 12.39
CA TYR A 73 15.74 14.49 12.14
C TYR A 73 15.65 14.15 10.66
N MET A 74 16.78 13.81 10.05
CA MET A 74 16.81 13.22 8.71
C MET A 74 16.40 11.75 8.77
N VAL A 75 15.59 11.33 7.81
CA VAL A 75 15.09 9.97 7.72
C VAL A 75 16.11 9.10 6.98
N GLN A 76 16.55 8.03 7.63
CA GLN A 76 17.45 7.03 7.06
C GLN A 76 16.67 5.74 6.78
N PRO A 77 16.39 5.39 5.52
CA PRO A 77 15.69 4.16 5.20
C PRO A 77 16.63 2.95 5.32
N VAL A 78 16.13 1.87 5.91
CA VAL A 78 16.78 0.55 5.96
C VAL A 78 15.94 -0.41 5.14
N VAL A 79 16.43 -0.76 3.95
CA VAL A 79 15.74 -1.63 3.00
C VAL A 79 16.17 -3.08 3.19
N VAL A 80 15.20 -3.98 3.29
CA VAL A 80 15.44 -5.43 3.40
C VAL A 80 14.56 -6.17 2.38
N ASP A 81 15.14 -7.18 1.72
CA ASP A 81 14.44 -8.01 0.74
C ASP A 81 14.06 -9.38 1.37
N PRO A 82 12.77 -9.64 1.61
CA PRO A 82 12.27 -10.93 2.06
C PRO A 82 11.97 -11.92 0.91
N ALA A 83 12.25 -11.56 -0.35
CA ALA A 83 12.27 -12.47 -1.50
C ALA A 83 10.97 -13.28 -1.74
N SER A 84 9.80 -12.71 -1.44
CA SER A 84 8.51 -13.42 -1.46
C SER A 84 8.47 -14.68 -0.56
N ASN A 85 9.29 -14.70 0.49
CA ASN A 85 9.41 -15.80 1.46
C ASN A 85 8.82 -15.36 2.81
N TRP A 86 7.69 -15.94 3.20
CA TRP A 86 6.90 -15.47 4.34
C TRP A 86 7.62 -15.63 5.70
N PRO A 87 8.31 -16.75 5.99
CA PRO A 87 9.20 -16.82 7.15
C PRO A 87 10.29 -15.73 7.16
N LEU A 88 10.86 -15.41 5.99
CA LEU A 88 11.89 -14.38 5.87
C LEU A 88 11.34 -12.97 6.17
N PHE A 89 10.06 -12.68 5.89
CA PHE A 89 9.42 -11.44 6.34
C PHE A 89 9.48 -11.27 7.87
N ALA A 90 9.22 -12.33 8.64
CA ALA A 90 9.31 -12.29 10.10
C ALA A 90 10.76 -12.07 10.58
N GLU A 91 11.72 -12.77 9.97
CA GLU A 91 13.15 -12.59 10.26
C GLU A 91 13.59 -11.14 9.98
N LYS A 92 13.26 -10.60 8.81
CA LYS A 92 13.62 -9.25 8.41
C LYS A 92 12.89 -8.19 9.24
N ALA A 93 11.64 -8.41 9.64
CA ALA A 93 10.98 -7.55 10.61
C ALA A 93 11.72 -7.52 11.96
N LYS A 94 12.17 -8.68 12.46
CA LYS A 94 12.94 -8.75 13.72
C LYS A 94 14.30 -8.06 13.59
N GLN A 95 14.97 -8.23 12.45
CA GLN A 95 16.20 -7.51 12.12
C GLN A 95 15.97 -5.99 12.20
N LEU A 96 14.96 -5.48 11.49
CA LEU A 96 14.63 -4.05 11.46
C LEU A 96 14.37 -3.49 12.87
N ILE A 97 13.60 -4.21 13.70
CA ILE A 97 13.20 -3.73 15.02
C ILE A 97 14.36 -3.79 16.03
N VAL A 98 15.12 -4.90 16.08
CA VAL A 98 16.09 -5.14 17.15
C VAL A 98 17.53 -4.78 16.77
N GLN A 99 17.94 -5.09 15.54
CA GLN A 99 19.31 -4.83 15.08
C GLN A 99 19.43 -3.42 14.52
N ASP A 100 18.53 -3.05 13.60
CA ASP A 100 18.57 -1.74 12.95
C ASP A 100 17.91 -0.64 13.80
N LYS A 101 17.05 -1.04 14.74
CA LYS A 101 16.33 -0.15 15.68
C LYS A 101 15.53 0.92 14.96
N VAL A 102 14.73 0.52 13.98
CA VAL A 102 13.87 1.44 13.24
C VAL A 102 12.71 1.96 14.11
N ALA A 103 12.25 3.18 13.85
CA ALA A 103 11.11 3.81 14.53
C ALA A 103 9.74 3.38 13.97
N VAL A 104 9.72 2.94 12.72
CA VAL A 104 8.54 2.44 12.00
C VAL A 104 9.00 1.60 10.82
N THR A 105 8.16 0.69 10.34
CA THR A 105 8.35 -0.04 9.10
C THR A 105 7.22 0.26 8.12
N PHE A 106 7.56 0.52 6.86
CA PHE A 106 6.64 0.54 5.72
C PHE A 106 6.87 -0.73 4.92
N GLY A 107 5.86 -1.57 4.76
CA GLY A 107 6.13 -2.89 4.22
C GLY A 107 4.97 -3.85 4.13
N CYS A 108 5.33 -5.07 3.71
CA CYS A 108 4.45 -6.16 3.34
C CYS A 108 3.62 -5.87 2.08
N TRP A 109 3.10 -6.94 1.49
CA TRP A 109 2.13 -6.87 0.40
C TRP A 109 1.09 -7.96 0.53
N THR A 110 1.51 -9.22 0.56
CA THR A 110 0.55 -10.31 0.73
C THR A 110 0.10 -10.35 2.18
N SER A 111 -1.17 -10.65 2.43
CA SER A 111 -1.66 -10.86 3.80
C SER A 111 -0.90 -11.96 4.55
N VAL A 112 -0.35 -12.95 3.84
CA VAL A 112 0.50 -13.96 4.48
C VAL A 112 1.84 -13.36 4.93
N SER A 113 2.46 -12.45 4.18
CA SER A 113 3.66 -11.74 4.63
C SER A 113 3.39 -10.90 5.87
N ARG A 114 2.28 -10.16 5.88
CA ARG A 114 1.82 -9.39 7.06
C ARG A 114 1.60 -10.30 8.26
N LYS A 115 0.81 -11.38 8.11
CA LYS A 115 0.50 -12.31 9.20
C LYS A 115 1.74 -13.04 9.72
N SER A 116 2.72 -13.33 8.87
CA SER A 116 4.01 -13.90 9.31
C SER A 116 4.82 -12.90 10.14
N ALA A 117 4.84 -11.63 9.76
CA ALA A 117 5.57 -10.59 10.49
C ALA A 117 4.82 -10.05 11.73
N LEU A 118 3.49 -10.22 11.78
CA LEU A 118 2.62 -9.62 12.81
C LEU A 118 3.06 -9.94 14.26
N PRO A 119 3.37 -11.20 14.63
CA PRO A 119 3.83 -11.51 16.00
C PRO A 119 5.13 -10.80 16.38
N VAL A 120 5.94 -10.42 15.38
CA VAL A 120 7.18 -9.66 15.60
C VAL A 120 6.84 -8.20 15.90
N PHE A 121 5.92 -7.60 15.15
CA PHE A 121 5.48 -6.22 15.41
C PHE A 121 4.74 -6.07 16.74
N GLU A 122 3.92 -7.05 17.12
CA GLU A 122 3.18 -7.10 18.40
C GLU A 122 4.04 -7.58 19.59
N GLY A 123 5.30 -7.93 19.31
CA GLY A 123 6.25 -8.34 20.34
C GLY A 123 6.47 -7.24 21.37
N LYS A 124 6.83 -7.64 22.60
CA LYS A 124 7.27 -6.71 23.64
C LYS A 124 8.78 -6.55 23.55
N TYR A 125 9.23 -5.29 23.57
CA TYR A 125 10.64 -4.94 23.42
C TYR A 125 11.07 -4.04 24.57
N THR A 126 12.28 -4.25 25.08
CA THR A 126 12.87 -3.29 26.03
C THR A 126 13.39 -2.07 25.28
N LYS A 127 13.65 -0.97 26.00
CA LYS A 127 14.22 0.25 25.39
C LYS A 127 15.63 0.02 24.84
N GLU A 128 16.35 -0.95 25.38
CA GLU A 128 17.66 -1.37 24.90
C GLU A 128 17.55 -2.08 23.53
N GLU A 129 16.52 -2.93 23.36
CA GLU A 129 16.23 -3.61 22.10
C GLU A 129 15.74 -2.62 21.03
N ASN A 130 14.75 -1.79 21.36
CA ASN A 130 14.25 -0.73 20.48
C ASN A 130 13.88 0.52 21.30
N PRO A 131 14.54 1.68 21.07
CA PRO A 131 14.35 2.88 21.89
C PRO A 131 12.98 3.55 21.69
N TYR A 132 12.21 3.13 20.69
CA TYR A 132 10.92 3.71 20.30
C TYR A 132 9.72 2.96 20.87
N GLY A 133 9.93 1.87 21.61
CA GLY A 133 8.86 1.12 22.30
C GLY A 133 8.38 -0.13 21.58
N GLY A 134 8.94 -0.47 20.42
CA GLY A 134 8.69 -1.75 19.75
C GLY A 134 8.49 -1.64 18.24
N GLY A 135 7.67 -2.52 17.68
CA GLY A 135 7.33 -2.55 16.27
C GLY A 135 6.13 -1.67 15.93
N LEU A 136 6.20 -0.95 14.81
CA LEU A 136 5.07 -0.27 14.19
C LEU A 136 5.13 -0.49 12.68
N LEU A 137 4.02 -0.92 12.08
CA LEU A 137 3.90 -1.20 10.64
C LEU A 137 2.86 -0.30 10.00
N PHE A 138 3.18 0.28 8.85
CA PHE A 138 2.22 0.81 7.89
C PHE A 138 2.11 -0.16 6.73
N TYR A 139 0.90 -0.72 6.54
CA TYR A 139 0.59 -1.76 5.57
C TYR A 139 -0.28 -1.20 4.43
N PRO A 140 0.25 -1.10 3.19
CA PRO A 140 -0.35 -0.29 2.14
C PRO A 140 -1.29 -1.01 1.18
N VAL A 141 -1.51 -2.31 1.36
CA VAL A 141 -2.20 -3.16 0.37
C VAL A 141 -3.58 -3.54 0.87
N GLN A 142 -4.54 -3.64 -0.05
CA GLN A 142 -5.86 -4.21 0.20
C GLN A 142 -5.75 -5.61 0.83
N TYR A 143 -6.70 -5.95 1.69
CA TYR A 143 -6.68 -7.24 2.37
C TYR A 143 -8.07 -7.71 2.78
N GLU A 144 -8.12 -8.90 3.38
CA GLU A 144 -9.34 -9.65 3.67
C GLU A 144 -10.17 -9.10 4.84
N GLY A 145 -9.69 -8.09 5.56
CA GLY A 145 -10.27 -7.73 6.86
C GLY A 145 -9.92 -8.77 7.92
N GLU A 146 -10.84 -8.98 8.86
CA GLU A 146 -10.73 -9.98 9.92
C GLU A 146 -9.51 -9.78 10.84
N GLU A 147 -9.07 -8.52 11.01
CA GLU A 147 -7.88 -8.18 11.77
C GLU A 147 -7.92 -6.75 12.30
N GLN A 148 -7.51 -6.58 13.55
CA GLN A 148 -7.11 -5.31 14.14
C GLN A 148 -5.84 -5.55 14.94
N SER A 149 -4.86 -4.66 14.80
CA SER A 149 -3.63 -4.73 15.58
C SER A 149 -3.26 -3.34 16.06
N HIS A 150 -2.82 -3.25 17.32
CA HIS A 150 -2.30 -2.02 17.89
C HIS A 150 -1.01 -1.57 17.17
N ASN A 151 -0.26 -2.49 16.58
CA ASN A 151 1.05 -2.21 15.99
C ASN A 151 1.00 -2.09 14.46
N VAL A 152 -0.19 -2.07 13.85
CA VAL A 152 -0.37 -1.98 12.40
C VAL A 152 -1.37 -0.88 12.04
N PHE A 153 -0.97 0.03 11.16
CA PHE A 153 -1.84 0.94 10.43
C PHE A 153 -2.13 0.40 9.03
N TYR A 154 -3.41 0.30 8.69
CA TYR A 154 -3.90 -0.25 7.42
C TYR A 154 -4.24 0.91 6.49
N THR A 155 -3.34 1.19 5.54
CA THR A 155 -3.53 2.24 4.53
C THR A 155 -4.12 1.71 3.23
N GLY A 156 -4.17 0.38 3.06
CA GLY A 156 -4.97 -0.31 2.04
C GLY A 156 -6.45 -0.50 2.45
N ALA A 157 -7.28 -0.96 1.51
CA ALA A 157 -8.71 -1.19 1.73
C ALA A 157 -9.03 -2.51 2.42
N SER A 158 -10.15 -2.53 3.16
CA SER A 158 -10.84 -3.76 3.58
C SER A 158 -11.98 -4.13 2.61
N PRO A 159 -12.61 -5.32 2.74
CA PRO A 159 -13.58 -5.80 1.75
C PRO A 159 -14.76 -4.86 1.45
N ASN A 160 -15.26 -4.11 2.44
CA ASN A 160 -16.37 -3.18 2.22
C ASN A 160 -15.96 -1.93 1.42
N GLN A 161 -14.65 -1.69 1.28
CA GLN A 161 -14.06 -0.61 0.50
C GLN A 161 -13.50 -1.06 -0.86
N GLN A 162 -13.77 -2.30 -1.28
CA GLN A 162 -13.31 -2.80 -2.59
C GLN A 162 -14.20 -3.92 -3.12
N LEU A 163 -14.16 -5.10 -2.48
CA LEU A 163 -14.79 -6.33 -2.96
C LEU A 163 -16.31 -6.20 -3.07
N ILE A 164 -16.95 -5.69 -2.02
CA ILE A 164 -18.42 -5.60 -1.94
C ILE A 164 -18.98 -4.62 -2.98
N PRO A 165 -18.51 -3.35 -3.06
CA PRO A 165 -19.05 -2.41 -4.04
C PRO A 165 -18.74 -2.83 -5.48
N ALA A 166 -17.62 -3.51 -5.73
CA ALA A 166 -17.30 -4.04 -7.06
C ALA A 166 -18.26 -5.16 -7.48
N ALA A 167 -18.58 -6.09 -6.58
CA ALA A 167 -19.60 -7.11 -6.86
C ALA A 167 -21.00 -6.47 -7.04
N GLU A 168 -21.35 -5.46 -6.25
CA GLU A 168 -22.58 -4.67 -6.46
C GLU A 168 -22.60 -3.98 -7.82
N TYR A 169 -21.47 -3.40 -8.24
CA TYR A 169 -21.35 -2.81 -9.57
C TYR A 169 -21.61 -3.85 -10.66
N MET A 170 -20.99 -5.03 -10.61
CA MET A 170 -21.23 -6.10 -11.60
C MET A 170 -22.70 -6.56 -11.65
N MET A 171 -23.42 -6.51 -10.52
CA MET A 171 -24.85 -6.84 -10.45
C MET A 171 -25.76 -5.72 -10.98
N SER A 172 -25.29 -4.49 -11.04
CA SER A 172 -26.05 -3.33 -11.46
C SER A 172 -26.31 -3.31 -12.98
N ALA A 173 -27.20 -2.42 -13.44
CA ALA A 173 -27.40 -2.18 -14.87
C ALA A 173 -26.08 -1.75 -15.55
N ASP A 174 -25.33 -0.86 -14.92
CA ASP A 174 -24.09 -0.29 -15.47
C ASP A 174 -22.96 -1.31 -15.55
N GLY A 175 -22.90 -2.29 -14.62
CA GLY A 175 -21.95 -3.40 -14.67
C GLY A 175 -22.41 -4.60 -15.50
N GLY A 176 -23.51 -4.46 -16.25
CA GLY A 176 -24.00 -5.49 -17.18
C GLY A 176 -24.88 -6.56 -16.56
N SER A 177 -25.48 -6.29 -15.39
CA SER A 177 -26.50 -7.13 -14.73
C SER A 177 -26.09 -8.59 -14.57
N LYS A 178 -24.85 -8.82 -14.16
CA LYS A 178 -24.27 -10.16 -14.03
C LYS A 178 -25.00 -10.95 -12.95
N LYS A 179 -25.22 -12.23 -13.25
CA LYS A 179 -25.97 -13.19 -12.40
C LYS A 179 -25.11 -14.37 -11.97
N LYS A 180 -24.01 -14.61 -12.69
CA LYS A 180 -23.11 -15.73 -12.47
C LYS A 180 -21.71 -15.22 -12.14
N PHE A 181 -21.11 -15.74 -11.09
CA PHE A 181 -19.87 -15.21 -10.53
C PHE A 181 -18.83 -16.33 -10.44
N TYR A 182 -17.70 -16.15 -11.10
CA TYR A 182 -16.55 -17.04 -10.99
C TYR A 182 -15.53 -16.38 -10.06
N LEU A 183 -15.41 -16.88 -8.83
CA LEU A 183 -14.42 -16.44 -7.85
C LEU A 183 -13.12 -17.19 -8.12
N LEU A 184 -12.11 -16.50 -8.65
CA LEU A 184 -10.83 -17.12 -9.00
C LEU A 184 -9.70 -16.41 -8.27
N GLY A 185 -8.88 -17.14 -7.53
CA GLY A 185 -7.84 -16.55 -6.70
C GLY A 185 -6.56 -17.36 -6.54
N THR A 186 -5.53 -16.72 -6.00
CA THR A 186 -4.30 -17.44 -5.58
C THR A 186 -4.51 -18.11 -4.22
N ASP A 187 -4.03 -19.34 -4.02
CA ASP A 187 -4.34 -20.14 -2.82
C ASP A 187 -3.56 -19.69 -1.56
N TYR A 188 -4.02 -18.62 -0.92
CA TYR A 188 -3.55 -18.16 0.39
C TYR A 188 -4.64 -17.36 1.13
N VAL A 189 -4.30 -16.82 2.30
CA VAL A 189 -5.27 -16.23 3.25
C VAL A 189 -6.13 -15.11 2.67
N PHE A 190 -5.57 -14.22 1.82
CA PHE A 190 -6.35 -13.13 1.25
C PHE A 190 -7.44 -13.66 0.33
N PRO A 191 -7.16 -14.37 -0.79
CA PRO A 191 -8.20 -14.83 -1.70
C PRO A 191 -9.21 -15.76 -1.03
N ARG A 192 -8.77 -16.66 -0.15
CA ARG A 192 -9.67 -17.57 0.60
C ARG A 192 -10.69 -16.81 1.44
N THR A 193 -10.24 -15.78 2.16
CA THR A 193 -11.11 -15.03 3.09
C THR A 193 -11.93 -13.97 2.35
N ALA A 194 -11.32 -13.28 1.38
CA ALA A 194 -11.98 -12.37 0.46
C ALA A 194 -13.13 -13.05 -0.29
N ASN A 195 -12.89 -14.23 -0.88
CA ASN A 195 -13.91 -14.99 -1.60
C ASN A 195 -14.98 -15.54 -0.65
N LYS A 196 -14.64 -15.88 0.59
CA LYS A 196 -15.64 -16.22 1.62
C LYS A 196 -16.59 -15.05 1.89
N VAL A 197 -16.06 -13.84 2.02
CA VAL A 197 -16.86 -12.60 2.18
C VAL A 197 -17.73 -12.36 0.93
N LEU A 198 -17.15 -12.44 -0.27
CA LEU A 198 -17.87 -12.28 -1.53
C LEU A 198 -18.99 -13.30 -1.70
N LYS A 199 -18.71 -14.59 -1.46
CA LYS A 199 -19.72 -15.66 -1.55
C LYS A 199 -20.87 -15.42 -0.56
N ALA A 200 -20.57 -15.06 0.69
CA ALA A 200 -21.59 -14.73 1.68
C ALA A 200 -22.45 -13.52 1.25
N PHE A 201 -21.81 -12.48 0.70
CA PHE A 201 -22.49 -11.32 0.13
C PHE A 201 -23.42 -11.70 -1.04
N LEU A 202 -22.92 -12.45 -2.03
CA LEU A 202 -23.67 -12.85 -3.22
C LEU A 202 -24.90 -13.69 -2.84
N LEU A 203 -24.73 -14.67 -1.93
CA LEU A 203 -25.84 -15.46 -1.41
C LEU A 203 -26.88 -14.59 -0.70
N LYS A 204 -26.45 -13.62 0.12
CA LYS A 204 -27.34 -12.68 0.80
C LYS A 204 -28.10 -11.76 -0.17
N LYS A 205 -27.53 -11.47 -1.34
CA LYS A 205 -28.22 -10.75 -2.43
C LYS A 205 -29.10 -11.64 -3.30
N GLY A 206 -29.23 -12.93 -2.97
CA GLY A 206 -30.11 -13.88 -3.65
C GLY A 206 -29.51 -14.55 -4.88
N VAL A 207 -28.19 -14.45 -5.09
CA VAL A 207 -27.51 -15.24 -6.13
C VAL A 207 -27.55 -16.71 -5.73
N PRO A 208 -28.07 -17.63 -6.56
CA PRO A 208 -28.09 -19.05 -6.24
C PRO A 208 -26.66 -19.60 -6.13
N GLU A 209 -26.43 -20.54 -5.21
CA GLU A 209 -25.10 -21.17 -5.06
C GLU A 209 -24.61 -21.83 -6.36
N SER A 210 -25.51 -22.39 -7.17
CA SER A 210 -25.19 -22.95 -8.49
C SER A 210 -24.70 -21.92 -9.52
N SER A 211 -24.89 -20.63 -9.24
CA SER A 211 -24.39 -19.51 -10.05
C SER A 211 -23.11 -18.90 -9.48
N ILE A 212 -22.46 -19.57 -8.52
CA ILE A 212 -21.18 -19.17 -7.94
C ILE A 212 -20.19 -20.32 -8.10
N MET A 213 -19.14 -20.10 -8.88
CA MET A 213 -18.00 -21.01 -8.99
C MET A 213 -16.84 -20.46 -8.19
N GLU A 214 -16.03 -21.33 -7.59
CA GLU A 214 -14.87 -20.93 -6.78
C GLU A 214 -13.69 -21.88 -7.06
N GLU A 215 -12.54 -21.32 -7.45
CA GLU A 215 -11.33 -22.09 -7.77
C GLU A 215 -10.07 -21.33 -7.36
N TYR A 216 -9.02 -22.07 -7.00
CA TYR A 216 -7.75 -21.50 -6.53
C TYR A 216 -6.55 -22.12 -7.23
N THR A 217 -5.53 -21.31 -7.47
CA THR A 217 -4.24 -21.73 -8.05
C THR A 217 -3.09 -21.36 -7.12
N PRO A 218 -1.98 -22.12 -7.07
CA PRO A 218 -0.82 -21.73 -6.26
C PRO A 218 -0.16 -20.43 -6.79
N PHE A 219 0.76 -19.84 -6.01
CA PHE A 219 1.65 -18.79 -6.49
C PHE A 219 2.52 -19.30 -7.66
N GLY A 220 2.85 -18.43 -8.61
CA GLY A 220 3.64 -18.80 -9.80
C GLY A 220 2.92 -19.75 -10.77
N HIS A 221 1.60 -19.94 -10.62
CA HIS A 221 0.83 -20.79 -11.52
C HIS A 221 0.74 -20.17 -12.92
N SER A 222 0.87 -21.00 -13.96
CA SER A 222 0.88 -20.55 -15.35
C SER A 222 -0.02 -21.35 -16.30
N ASP A 223 -0.48 -22.54 -15.91
CA ASP A 223 -1.34 -23.38 -16.76
C ASP A 223 -2.84 -23.12 -16.51
N TYR A 224 -3.35 -22.05 -17.13
CA TYR A 224 -4.74 -21.64 -17.00
C TYR A 224 -5.69 -22.27 -18.03
N GLN A 225 -5.23 -23.16 -18.92
CA GLN A 225 -6.03 -23.64 -20.06
C GLN A 225 -7.36 -24.27 -19.63
N THR A 226 -7.29 -25.18 -18.65
CA THR A 226 -8.47 -25.89 -18.15
C THR A 226 -9.41 -24.94 -17.40
N ILE A 227 -8.87 -24.05 -16.56
CA ILE A 227 -9.65 -23.10 -15.76
C ILE A 227 -10.39 -22.11 -16.68
N VAL A 228 -9.69 -21.53 -17.66
CA VAL A 228 -10.31 -20.61 -18.63
C VAL A 228 -11.36 -21.33 -19.47
N GLY A 229 -11.15 -22.61 -19.80
CA GLY A 229 -12.17 -23.43 -20.46
C GLY A 229 -13.46 -23.56 -19.64
N LYS A 230 -13.34 -23.76 -18.31
CA LYS A 230 -14.50 -23.76 -17.38
C LYS A 230 -15.17 -22.39 -17.33
N VAL A 231 -14.40 -21.31 -17.21
CA VAL A 231 -14.92 -19.93 -17.20
C VAL A 231 -15.70 -19.64 -18.48
N LYS A 232 -15.15 -20.02 -19.64
CA LYS A 232 -15.81 -19.86 -20.93
C LYS A 232 -17.13 -20.62 -21.02
N ALA A 233 -17.16 -21.87 -20.55
CA ALA A 233 -18.39 -22.66 -20.51
C ALA A 233 -19.43 -22.05 -19.56
N PHE A 234 -18.99 -21.53 -18.41
CA PHE A 234 -19.83 -20.88 -17.42
C PHE A 234 -20.41 -19.55 -17.92
N ALA A 235 -19.65 -18.81 -18.73
CA ALA A 235 -20.02 -17.51 -19.29
C ALA A 235 -20.78 -17.56 -20.62
N LYS A 236 -21.13 -18.75 -21.12
CA LYS A 236 -21.74 -18.93 -22.46
C LYS A 236 -23.02 -18.11 -22.70
N ASP A 237 -23.75 -17.79 -21.65
CA ASP A 237 -25.04 -17.06 -21.72
C ASP A 237 -24.85 -15.52 -21.59
N GLY A 238 -23.60 -15.02 -21.48
CA GLY A 238 -23.26 -13.59 -21.39
C GLY A 238 -23.55 -12.92 -20.03
N ASP A 239 -24.11 -13.67 -19.08
CA ASP A 239 -24.53 -13.20 -17.76
C ASP A 239 -23.51 -13.48 -16.64
N ALA A 240 -22.29 -13.90 -16.99
CA ALA A 240 -21.23 -14.19 -16.04
C ALA A 240 -20.10 -13.17 -16.02
N CYS A 241 -19.45 -13.05 -14.87
CA CYS A 241 -18.17 -12.33 -14.71
C CYS A 241 -17.20 -13.12 -13.83
N VAL A 242 -15.92 -12.79 -13.94
CA VAL A 242 -14.89 -13.25 -13.02
C VAL A 242 -14.66 -12.17 -11.96
N LEU A 243 -14.71 -12.56 -10.68
CA LEU A 243 -14.20 -11.73 -9.59
C LEU A 243 -12.81 -12.27 -9.22
N SER A 244 -11.76 -11.56 -9.62
CA SER A 244 -10.39 -12.04 -9.59
C SER A 244 -9.62 -11.55 -8.36
N THR A 245 -9.23 -12.52 -7.52
CA THR A 245 -8.30 -12.37 -6.40
C THR A 245 -6.95 -13.06 -6.71
N ILE A 246 -6.58 -13.19 -7.99
CA ILE A 246 -5.25 -13.68 -8.41
C ILE A 246 -4.21 -12.60 -8.12
N ASN A 247 -3.08 -13.00 -7.54
CA ASN A 247 -2.00 -12.09 -7.14
C ASN A 247 -0.67 -12.40 -7.84
N GLY A 248 0.14 -11.35 -8.00
CA GLY A 248 1.52 -11.45 -8.48
C GLY A 248 1.64 -11.90 -9.93
N ASP A 249 2.73 -12.60 -10.21
CA ASP A 249 3.09 -13.10 -11.54
C ASP A 249 2.04 -14.00 -12.20
N SER A 250 1.22 -14.71 -11.41
CA SER A 250 0.11 -15.55 -11.90
C SER A 250 -0.94 -14.79 -12.72
N ASN A 251 -1.07 -13.46 -12.57
CA ASN A 251 -2.02 -12.67 -13.38
C ASN A 251 -1.68 -12.70 -14.88
N VAL A 252 -0.39 -12.61 -15.24
CA VAL A 252 0.05 -12.51 -16.64
C VAL A 252 -0.41 -13.72 -17.47
N PRO A 253 -0.13 -14.98 -17.09
CA PRO A 253 -0.59 -16.15 -17.85
C PRO A 253 -2.12 -16.33 -17.80
N PHE A 254 -2.80 -15.94 -16.72
CA PHE A 254 -4.27 -15.99 -16.67
C PHE A 254 -4.90 -15.11 -17.73
N TYR A 255 -4.55 -13.82 -17.77
CA TYR A 255 -5.11 -12.87 -18.75
C TYR A 255 -4.73 -13.23 -20.18
N LYS A 256 -3.49 -13.70 -20.39
CA LYS A 256 -3.06 -14.20 -21.70
C LYS A 256 -3.93 -15.36 -22.17
N GLU A 257 -4.16 -16.36 -21.32
CA GLU A 257 -4.96 -17.53 -21.68
C GLU A 257 -6.45 -17.18 -21.83
N PHE A 258 -6.97 -16.27 -21.01
CA PHE A 258 -8.32 -15.73 -21.13
C PHE A 258 -8.58 -15.16 -22.53
N ALA A 259 -7.66 -14.33 -23.02
CA ALA A 259 -7.71 -13.77 -24.36
C ALA A 259 -7.48 -14.82 -25.46
N ASN A 260 -6.56 -15.78 -25.26
CA ASN A 260 -6.30 -16.86 -26.23
C ASN A 260 -7.53 -17.72 -26.49
N GLN A 261 -8.39 -17.92 -25.48
CA GLN A 261 -9.65 -18.65 -25.64
C GLN A 261 -10.80 -17.78 -26.19
N GLY A 262 -10.53 -16.53 -26.56
CA GLY A 262 -11.47 -15.61 -27.19
C GLY A 262 -12.51 -15.02 -26.25
N LEU A 263 -12.25 -15.04 -24.94
CA LEU A 263 -13.02 -14.29 -23.96
C LEU A 263 -12.55 -12.83 -23.95
N THR A 264 -13.52 -11.94 -23.78
CA THR A 264 -13.37 -10.49 -23.88
C THR A 264 -14.26 -9.82 -22.83
N ALA A 265 -14.01 -8.55 -22.53
CA ALA A 265 -14.73 -7.83 -21.48
C ALA A 265 -16.25 -7.73 -21.71
N ASP A 266 -16.71 -7.68 -22.97
CA ASP A 266 -18.13 -7.67 -23.33
C ASP A 266 -18.82 -9.02 -23.06
N LYS A 267 -18.10 -10.14 -23.20
CA LYS A 267 -18.65 -11.49 -22.99
C LYS A 267 -18.59 -11.93 -21.53
N CYS A 268 -17.42 -11.78 -20.92
CA CYS A 268 -17.15 -12.16 -19.56
C CYS A 268 -16.15 -11.16 -18.97
N PRO A 269 -16.61 -10.05 -18.39
CA PRO A 269 -15.72 -9.09 -17.78
C PRO A 269 -15.02 -9.73 -16.57
N ILE A 270 -13.72 -9.45 -16.45
CA ILE A 270 -12.95 -9.68 -15.24
C ILE A 270 -13.05 -8.40 -14.42
N MET A 271 -13.42 -8.54 -13.15
CA MET A 271 -13.28 -7.53 -12.11
C MET A 271 -12.09 -7.92 -11.24
N ALA A 272 -10.98 -7.20 -11.39
CA ALA A 272 -9.75 -7.47 -10.66
C ALA A 272 -9.67 -6.71 -9.34
N PHE A 273 -9.11 -7.38 -8.33
CA PHE A 273 -8.81 -6.78 -7.03
C PHE A 273 -7.31 -6.67 -6.75
N SER A 274 -6.47 -7.16 -7.67
CA SER A 274 -5.02 -7.33 -7.51
C SER A 274 -4.27 -7.13 -8.84
N VAL A 275 -4.85 -6.34 -9.76
CA VAL A 275 -4.18 -5.83 -10.96
C VAL A 275 -4.41 -4.33 -11.04
N ALA A 276 -3.33 -3.56 -11.03
CA ALA A 276 -3.35 -2.12 -11.24
C ALA A 276 -2.40 -1.72 -12.38
N GLU A 277 -2.19 -0.42 -12.57
CA GLU A 277 -1.37 0.13 -13.65
C GLU A 277 0.03 -0.49 -13.68
N ASP A 278 0.63 -0.79 -12.52
CA ASP A 278 2.00 -1.31 -12.45
C ASP A 278 2.11 -2.76 -12.97
N GLU A 279 1.14 -3.62 -12.64
CA GLU A 279 1.06 -4.98 -13.20
C GLU A 279 0.77 -4.96 -14.71
N LEU A 280 -0.06 -4.04 -15.18
CA LEU A 280 -0.43 -3.94 -16.60
C LEU A 280 0.78 -3.68 -17.50
N ARG A 281 1.87 -3.07 -16.99
CA ARG A 281 3.13 -2.88 -17.74
C ARG A 281 3.78 -4.19 -18.21
N SER A 282 3.43 -5.31 -17.59
CA SER A 282 3.95 -6.64 -17.94
C SER A 282 2.97 -7.49 -18.74
N MET A 283 1.87 -6.91 -19.22
CA MET A 283 0.80 -7.61 -19.93
C MET A 283 0.56 -7.05 -21.34
N GLU A 284 -0.09 -7.84 -22.19
CA GLU A 284 -0.57 -7.42 -23.52
C GLU A 284 -1.87 -6.61 -23.38
N VAL A 285 -1.76 -5.35 -22.96
CA VAL A 285 -2.87 -4.47 -22.54
C VAL A 285 -3.98 -4.35 -23.58
N GLU A 286 -3.66 -4.39 -24.87
CA GLU A 286 -4.64 -4.28 -25.96
C GLU A 286 -5.72 -5.38 -25.89
N LYS A 287 -5.36 -6.55 -25.36
CA LYS A 287 -6.29 -7.68 -25.15
C LYS A 287 -7.15 -7.52 -23.89
N LEU A 288 -6.79 -6.57 -23.02
CA LEU A 288 -7.39 -6.39 -21.69
C LEU A 288 -8.36 -5.22 -21.64
N VAL A 289 -8.42 -4.42 -22.71
CA VAL A 289 -9.28 -3.23 -22.80
C VAL A 289 -10.73 -3.57 -22.43
N GLY A 290 -11.32 -2.74 -21.58
CA GLY A 290 -12.69 -2.92 -21.10
C GLY A 290 -12.84 -3.82 -19.87
N HIS A 291 -11.84 -4.66 -19.54
CA HIS A 291 -11.85 -5.34 -18.24
C HIS A 291 -11.74 -4.32 -17.11
N LEU A 292 -12.16 -4.73 -15.92
CA LEU A 292 -12.40 -3.83 -14.81
C LEU A 292 -11.45 -4.13 -13.67
N ALA A 293 -11.13 -3.09 -12.90
CA ALA A 293 -10.52 -3.23 -11.59
C ALA A 293 -11.26 -2.37 -10.57
N ALA A 294 -11.18 -2.76 -9.30
CA ALA A 294 -11.69 -1.97 -8.20
C ALA A 294 -10.53 -1.56 -7.29
N TRP A 295 -10.35 -0.27 -7.12
CA TRP A 295 -9.27 0.34 -6.34
C TRP A 295 -9.77 1.58 -5.63
N ASN A 296 -8.93 2.22 -4.82
CA ASN A 296 -9.28 3.45 -4.13
C ASN A 296 -8.51 4.67 -4.66
N TYR A 297 -7.66 4.45 -5.65
CA TYR A 297 -6.89 5.45 -6.37
C TYR A 297 -6.57 4.89 -7.77
N TYR A 298 -6.49 5.79 -8.75
CA TYR A 298 -5.94 5.51 -10.07
C TYR A 298 -5.00 6.64 -10.44
N GLN A 299 -3.91 6.33 -11.16
CA GLN A 299 -3.00 7.33 -11.69
C GLN A 299 -3.71 8.35 -12.58
N SER A 300 -4.80 7.93 -13.24
CA SER A 300 -5.59 8.75 -14.15
C SER A 300 -6.47 9.83 -13.50
N ILE A 301 -6.50 9.94 -12.16
CA ILE A 301 -7.22 11.01 -11.46
C ILE A 301 -6.72 12.39 -11.94
N ASP A 302 -7.61 13.23 -12.46
CA ASP A 302 -7.26 14.52 -13.06
C ASP A 302 -7.30 15.68 -12.04
N THR A 303 -6.33 15.69 -11.12
CA THR A 303 -6.12 16.80 -10.18
C THR A 303 -4.67 17.31 -10.24
N PRO A 304 -4.42 18.60 -9.93
CA PRO A 304 -3.06 19.14 -9.87
C PRO A 304 -2.17 18.39 -8.88
N GLU A 305 -2.71 17.99 -7.73
CA GLU A 305 -2.00 17.27 -6.69
C GLU A 305 -1.55 15.88 -7.18
N ASN A 306 -2.44 15.16 -7.86
CA ASN A 306 -2.11 13.86 -8.43
C ASN A 306 -1.07 13.96 -9.55
N LYS A 307 -1.29 14.90 -10.49
CA LYS A 307 -0.34 15.14 -11.60
C LYS A 307 1.07 15.39 -11.09
N LYS A 308 1.21 16.23 -10.06
CA LYS A 308 2.49 16.50 -9.40
C LYS A 308 3.12 15.25 -8.78
N PHE A 309 2.33 14.43 -8.08
CA PHE A 309 2.82 13.18 -7.51
C PHE A 309 3.35 12.22 -8.58
N VAL A 310 2.60 12.05 -9.68
CA VAL A 310 2.99 11.19 -10.80
C VAL A 310 4.26 11.71 -11.49
N GLU A 311 4.34 13.01 -11.73
CA GLU A 311 5.52 13.68 -12.29
C GLU A 311 6.75 13.49 -11.39
N ASN A 312 6.59 13.70 -10.08
CA ASN A 312 7.66 13.50 -9.10
C ASN A 312 8.15 12.05 -9.09
N PHE A 313 7.23 11.07 -9.12
CA PHE A 313 7.59 9.66 -9.14
C PHE A 313 8.36 9.28 -10.40
N LYS A 314 7.88 9.68 -11.58
CA LYS A 314 8.59 9.46 -12.84
C LYS A 314 9.96 10.14 -12.86
N ALA A 315 10.07 11.36 -12.35
CA ALA A 315 11.33 12.07 -12.23
C ALA A 315 12.30 11.36 -11.27
N TYR A 316 11.80 10.86 -10.13
CA TYR A 316 12.57 10.07 -9.17
C TYR A 316 13.09 8.79 -9.81
N CYS A 317 12.24 8.00 -10.45
CA CYS A 317 12.62 6.77 -11.13
C CYS A 317 13.69 7.01 -12.20
N LYS A 318 13.55 8.07 -13.01
CA LYS A 318 14.56 8.47 -13.99
C LYS A 318 15.89 8.87 -13.33
N LYS A 319 15.84 9.74 -12.31
CA LYS A 319 17.02 10.23 -11.57
C LYS A 319 17.81 9.08 -10.95
N MET A 320 17.11 8.13 -10.33
CA MET A 320 17.69 6.98 -9.65
C MET A 320 18.03 5.83 -10.60
N LYS A 321 17.80 5.99 -11.92
CA LYS A 321 18.05 4.97 -12.97
C LYS A 321 17.35 3.63 -12.67
N LEU A 322 16.14 3.70 -12.13
CA LEU A 322 15.35 2.52 -11.81
C LEU A 322 14.82 1.87 -13.10
N PRO A 323 14.62 0.53 -13.13
CA PRO A 323 14.00 -0.14 -14.27
C PRO A 323 12.66 0.51 -14.67
N GLY A 324 12.46 0.72 -15.97
CA GLY A 324 11.32 1.44 -16.53
C GLY A 324 11.45 2.97 -16.53
N GLY A 325 12.34 3.56 -15.73
CA GLY A 325 12.63 5.00 -15.77
C GLY A 325 11.37 5.89 -15.72
N ALA A 326 11.19 6.75 -16.72
CA ALA A 326 10.06 7.67 -16.81
C ALA A 326 8.75 6.99 -17.27
N ASP A 327 8.81 5.74 -17.73
CA ASP A 327 7.64 4.94 -18.13
C ASP A 327 7.01 4.22 -16.92
N ARG A 328 7.57 4.40 -15.71
CA ARG A 328 6.96 3.94 -14.47
C ARG A 328 5.62 4.64 -14.22
N VAL A 329 4.71 3.91 -13.61
CA VAL A 329 3.36 4.35 -13.28
C VAL A 329 3.13 4.22 -11.78
N THR A 330 2.10 4.88 -11.28
CA THR A 330 1.58 4.74 -9.91
C THR A 330 0.25 3.98 -9.92
N ASP A 331 -0.14 3.49 -8.75
CA ASP A 331 -1.40 2.79 -8.49
C ASP A 331 -1.80 2.95 -7.00
N ASP A 332 -2.91 2.34 -6.59
CA ASP A 332 -3.43 2.50 -5.21
C ASP A 332 -2.46 2.02 -4.12
N PRO A 333 -1.84 0.82 -4.21
CA PRO A 333 -0.82 0.41 -3.26
C PRO A 333 0.40 1.33 -3.19
N ILE A 334 0.89 1.85 -4.33
CA ILE A 334 1.99 2.83 -4.39
C ILE A 334 1.59 4.12 -3.68
N GLU A 335 0.38 4.61 -3.95
CA GLU A 335 -0.13 5.83 -3.33
C GLU A 335 -0.36 5.67 -1.81
N ALA A 336 -0.83 4.50 -1.39
CA ALA A 336 -1.00 4.13 0.02
C ALA A 336 0.31 3.98 0.79
N ALA A 337 1.36 3.46 0.15
CA ALA A 337 2.70 3.43 0.71
C ALA A 337 3.27 4.85 0.86
N TYR A 338 3.09 5.70 -0.16
CA TYR A 338 3.54 7.09 -0.16
C TYR A 338 2.89 7.90 0.97
N PHE A 339 1.55 7.96 1.03
CA PHE A 339 0.89 8.77 2.05
C PHE A 339 1.10 8.18 3.45
N GLY A 340 1.34 6.86 3.59
CA GLY A 340 1.67 6.24 4.87
C GLY A 340 2.92 6.87 5.52
N VAL A 341 3.95 7.19 4.74
CA VAL A 341 5.16 7.87 5.22
C VAL A 341 4.83 9.27 5.76
N TYR A 342 3.98 10.01 5.03
CA TYR A 342 3.55 11.35 5.45
C TYR A 342 2.63 11.32 6.67
N VAL A 343 1.72 10.35 6.78
CA VAL A 343 0.89 10.14 7.97
C VAL A 343 1.75 9.87 9.19
N TRP A 344 2.75 8.99 9.07
CA TRP A 344 3.72 8.76 10.16
C TRP A 344 4.48 10.03 10.53
N LYS A 345 5.01 10.79 9.55
CA LYS A 345 5.66 12.08 9.78
C LYS A 345 4.75 13.04 10.56
N MET A 346 3.51 13.24 10.10
CA MET A 346 2.56 14.14 10.78
C MET A 346 2.27 13.68 12.21
N ALA A 347 2.18 12.37 12.44
CA ALA A 347 1.90 11.82 13.76
C ALA A 347 3.07 12.00 14.74
N VAL A 348 4.32 11.76 14.32
CA VAL A 348 5.50 11.96 15.19
C VAL A 348 5.73 13.44 15.49
N GLU A 349 5.48 14.32 14.52
CA GLU A 349 5.57 15.77 14.72
C GLU A 349 4.47 16.26 15.70
N LYS A 350 3.24 15.76 15.55
CA LYS A 350 2.11 16.05 16.47
C LYS A 350 2.36 15.50 17.87
N ALA A 351 2.92 14.29 17.98
CA ALA A 351 3.23 13.67 19.27
C ALA A 351 4.49 14.28 19.93
N GLY A 352 5.35 14.95 19.15
CA GLY A 352 6.62 15.48 19.63
C GLY A 352 7.61 14.39 20.04
N THR A 353 7.47 13.17 19.52
CA THR A 353 8.30 12.01 19.85
C THR A 353 8.19 10.91 18.78
N PHE A 354 9.14 9.98 18.78
CA PHE A 354 9.09 8.73 18.01
C PHE A 354 8.59 7.52 18.82
N ASP A 355 8.27 7.71 20.11
CA ASP A 355 7.71 6.69 21.00
C ASP A 355 6.34 6.21 20.50
N ILE A 356 6.23 4.93 20.11
CA ILE A 356 5.06 4.40 19.41
C ILE A 356 3.77 4.56 20.21
N GLU A 357 3.82 4.44 21.54
CA GLU A 357 2.65 4.56 22.41
C GLU A 357 2.06 5.98 22.40
N LYS A 358 2.87 6.98 22.04
CA LYS A 358 2.44 8.37 21.88
C LYS A 358 2.13 8.71 20.42
N VAL A 359 2.79 8.06 19.47
CA VAL A 359 2.57 8.25 18.04
C VAL A 359 1.23 7.66 17.60
N ILE A 360 0.89 6.46 18.06
CA ILE A 360 -0.35 5.76 17.69
C ILE A 360 -1.61 6.62 17.92
N PRO A 361 -1.87 7.16 19.13
CA PRO A 361 -3.05 8.01 19.35
C PRO A 361 -3.00 9.32 18.54
N ALA A 362 -1.83 9.78 18.09
CA ALA A 362 -1.71 10.97 17.26
C ALA A 362 -2.22 10.74 15.83
N VAL A 363 -2.18 9.49 15.34
CA VAL A 363 -2.67 9.05 14.02
C VAL A 363 -4.21 9.00 13.97
N LEU A 364 -4.86 8.57 15.06
CA LEU A 364 -6.32 8.35 15.08
C LEU A 364 -7.10 9.63 14.74
N GLY A 365 -8.06 9.50 13.83
CA GLY A 365 -8.88 10.62 13.37
C GLY A 365 -8.15 11.66 12.51
N MET A 366 -6.86 11.46 12.19
CA MET A 366 -6.10 12.39 11.37
C MET A 366 -6.71 12.49 9.97
N GLU A 367 -6.95 13.73 9.52
CA GLU A 367 -7.35 14.04 8.16
C GLU A 367 -6.14 14.57 7.40
N PHE A 368 -5.97 14.14 6.16
CA PHE A 368 -4.81 14.49 5.35
C PHE A 368 -5.15 14.47 3.86
N ASP A 369 -4.39 15.25 3.09
CA ASP A 369 -4.48 15.25 1.63
C ASP A 369 -3.46 14.26 1.07
N ALA A 370 -3.95 13.32 0.25
CA ALA A 370 -3.12 12.38 -0.49
C ALA A 370 -3.25 12.67 -2.00
N PRO A 371 -2.39 12.09 -2.87
CA PRO A 371 -2.46 12.34 -4.31
C PRO A 371 -3.86 12.13 -4.91
N GLY A 372 -4.56 11.07 -4.51
CA GLY A 372 -5.94 10.78 -4.92
C GLY A 372 -7.04 11.61 -4.27
N GLY A 373 -6.68 12.57 -3.41
CA GLY A 373 -7.61 13.40 -2.65
C GLY A 373 -7.57 13.14 -1.14
N LYS A 374 -8.45 13.85 -0.43
CA LYS A 374 -8.52 13.85 1.04
C LYS A 374 -8.90 12.48 1.61
N LYS A 375 -8.24 12.09 2.69
CA LYS A 375 -8.46 10.84 3.44
C LYS A 375 -8.50 11.10 4.94
N LYS A 376 -8.87 10.07 5.68
CA LYS A 376 -8.99 10.11 7.14
C LYS A 376 -8.61 8.77 7.76
N MET A 377 -7.80 8.80 8.82
CA MET A 377 -7.60 7.64 9.68
C MET A 377 -8.82 7.45 10.59
N ASP A 378 -9.25 6.22 10.81
CA ASP A 378 -10.38 5.96 11.70
C ASP A 378 -10.09 6.39 13.14
N VAL A 379 -11.16 6.77 13.84
CA VAL A 379 -11.07 7.32 15.20
C VAL A 379 -11.07 6.21 16.26
N LEU A 380 -11.50 5.00 15.90
CA LEU A 380 -11.62 3.85 16.79
C LEU A 380 -10.61 2.74 16.44
N ASN A 381 -10.22 2.63 15.18
CA ASN A 381 -9.26 1.63 14.73
C ASN A 381 -8.19 2.22 13.81
N HIS A 382 -7.27 1.35 13.36
CA HIS A 382 -6.07 1.76 12.64
C HIS A 382 -6.24 1.73 11.11
N HIS A 383 -7.48 1.71 10.62
CA HIS A 383 -7.80 1.67 9.19
C HIS A 383 -8.03 3.07 8.61
N THR A 384 -8.05 3.14 7.28
CA THR A 384 -8.18 4.39 6.54
C THR A 384 -9.53 4.48 5.83
N TYR A 385 -10.17 5.64 5.85
CA TYR A 385 -11.35 5.97 5.04
C TYR A 385 -10.89 6.20 3.60
N LYS A 386 -11.44 5.44 2.67
CA LYS A 386 -11.03 5.46 1.26
C LYS A 386 -12.27 5.48 0.33
N PRO A 387 -12.21 6.16 -0.82
CA PRO A 387 -13.27 6.06 -1.82
C PRO A 387 -13.22 4.70 -2.50
N VAL A 388 -14.29 4.26 -3.16
CA VAL A 388 -14.27 3.01 -3.95
C VAL A 388 -14.47 3.36 -5.41
N LEU A 389 -13.45 3.12 -6.22
CA LEU A 389 -13.38 3.49 -7.63
C LEU A 389 -13.35 2.23 -8.50
N ILE A 390 -14.25 2.18 -9.46
CA ILE A 390 -14.29 1.18 -10.52
C ILE A 390 -13.60 1.77 -11.74
N GLY A 391 -12.56 1.11 -12.23
CA GLY A 391 -11.80 1.52 -13.40
C GLY A 391 -11.99 0.53 -14.54
N SER A 392 -12.07 1.03 -15.77
CA SER A 392 -12.01 0.21 -16.99
C SER A 392 -10.66 0.37 -17.67
N ILE A 393 -10.01 -0.75 -18.00
CA ILE A 393 -8.68 -0.76 -18.61
C ILE A 393 -8.72 -0.09 -20.00
N ARG A 394 -7.80 0.85 -20.21
CA ARG A 394 -7.54 1.54 -21.47
C ARG A 394 -6.39 0.89 -22.22
N ALA A 395 -6.31 1.17 -23.52
CA ALA A 395 -5.24 0.64 -24.39
C ALA A 395 -3.82 1.11 -24.00
N ASP A 396 -3.69 2.19 -23.24
CA ASP A 396 -2.41 2.73 -22.78
C ASP A 396 -1.99 2.24 -21.37
N GLY A 397 -2.67 1.22 -20.83
CA GLY A 397 -2.33 0.62 -19.53
C GLY A 397 -2.77 1.47 -18.33
N GLN A 398 -3.74 2.35 -18.54
CA GLN A 398 -4.37 3.17 -17.51
C GLN A 398 -5.85 2.82 -17.38
N PHE A 399 -6.56 3.53 -16.51
CA PHE A 399 -7.98 3.29 -16.26
C PHE A 399 -8.85 4.51 -16.58
N ASP A 400 -9.97 4.26 -17.25
CA ASP A 400 -11.10 5.19 -17.24
C ASP A 400 -11.91 4.98 -15.95
N ILE A 401 -12.02 6.02 -15.13
CA ILE A 401 -12.72 5.95 -13.85
C ILE A 401 -14.22 6.08 -14.11
N ILE A 402 -14.97 5.01 -13.83
CA ILE A 402 -16.41 4.93 -14.13
C ILE A 402 -17.22 5.79 -13.16
N ASN A 403 -16.80 5.86 -11.90
CA ASN A 403 -17.48 6.57 -10.83
C ASN A 403 -16.55 7.61 -10.16
N PRO A 404 -16.14 8.67 -10.88
CA PRO A 404 -15.29 9.70 -10.30
C PRO A 404 -15.98 10.42 -9.16
N GLY A 405 -15.22 10.87 -8.16
CA GLY A 405 -15.74 11.62 -7.02
C GLY A 405 -16.53 10.79 -6.00
N ALA A 406 -16.34 9.47 -5.97
CA ALA A 406 -16.92 8.61 -4.95
C ALA A 406 -16.57 9.11 -3.53
N PRO A 407 -17.54 9.13 -2.60
CA PRO A 407 -17.29 9.59 -1.24
C PRO A 407 -16.40 8.60 -0.48
N LEU A 408 -15.79 9.08 0.61
CA LEU A 408 -15.04 8.22 1.52
C LEU A 408 -15.96 7.20 2.20
N VAL A 409 -15.57 5.94 2.15
CA VAL A 409 -16.24 4.83 2.83
C VAL A 409 -15.50 4.51 4.12
N LYS A 410 -16.23 4.37 5.22
CA LYS A 410 -15.69 3.92 6.50
C LYS A 410 -15.20 2.46 6.39
N PRO A 411 -13.99 2.13 6.84
CA PRO A 411 -13.50 0.74 6.80
C PRO A 411 -14.22 -0.13 7.83
N ASP A 412 -14.60 -1.35 7.40
CA ASP A 412 -14.95 -2.43 8.30
C ASP A 412 -13.71 -3.31 8.53
N SER A 413 -13.26 -3.42 9.78
CA SER A 413 -12.13 -4.29 10.13
C SER A 413 -12.51 -5.77 10.16
N PHE A 414 -13.79 -6.08 10.40
CA PHE A 414 -14.39 -7.41 10.34
C PHE A 414 -15.66 -7.35 9.51
N SER A 415 -15.87 -8.36 8.66
CA SER A 415 -16.97 -8.35 7.70
C SER A 415 -18.32 -8.63 8.36
N SER A 416 -19.29 -7.73 8.14
CA SER A 416 -20.69 -7.94 8.55
C SER A 416 -21.41 -9.06 7.79
N TYR A 417 -20.76 -9.66 6.79
CA TYR A 417 -21.25 -10.85 6.10
C TYR A 417 -20.80 -12.16 6.76
N LEU A 418 -19.76 -12.12 7.60
CA LEU A 418 -19.23 -13.29 8.29
C LEU A 418 -19.61 -13.34 9.77
N HIS A 419 -19.99 -12.20 10.34
CA HIS A 419 -20.24 -12.05 11.77
C HIS A 419 -21.63 -11.48 12.05
N SER A 420 -22.21 -11.88 13.17
CA SER A 420 -23.40 -11.23 13.70
C SER A 420 -23.06 -9.83 14.21
N ALA A 421 -24.07 -8.98 14.38
CA ALA A 421 -23.88 -7.65 14.98
C ALA A 421 -23.31 -7.73 16.41
N GLU A 422 -23.65 -8.78 17.17
CA GLU A 422 -23.11 -9.01 18.52
C GLU A 422 -21.62 -9.39 18.47
N ASP A 423 -21.23 -10.27 17.54
CA ASP A 423 -19.84 -10.67 17.38
C ASP A 423 -18.97 -9.50 16.92
N LEU A 424 -19.47 -8.67 16.00
CA LEU A 424 -18.76 -7.46 15.57
C LEU A 424 -18.47 -6.52 16.75
N LYS A 425 -19.42 -6.32 17.68
CA LYS A 425 -19.17 -5.49 18.87
C LYS A 425 -18.04 -6.06 19.73
N LYS A 426 -18.01 -7.39 19.92
CA LYS A 426 -16.95 -8.07 20.68
C LYS A 426 -15.59 -7.97 19.97
N LEU A 427 -15.56 -8.19 18.65
CA LEU A 427 -14.34 -8.22 17.84
C LEU A 427 -13.71 -6.83 17.66
N THR A 428 -14.55 -5.80 17.52
CA THR A 428 -14.09 -4.44 17.20
C THR A 428 -13.96 -3.53 18.43
N GLY A 429 -14.47 -3.96 19.59
CA GLY A 429 -14.59 -3.11 20.77
C GLY A 429 -15.56 -1.93 20.61
N ALA A 430 -16.32 -1.86 19.50
CA ALA A 430 -17.33 -0.84 19.28
C ALA A 430 -18.50 -1.04 20.25
N LYS A 431 -18.82 0.01 21.02
CA LYS A 431 -19.92 0.02 22.00
C LYS A 431 -21.27 0.21 21.32
#